data_AF-A0A2H5QWU4-F1
#
_entry.id   AF-A0A2H5QWU4-F1
#
_cell.length_a   1.000
_cell.length_b   1.000
_cell.length_c   1.000
_cell.angle_alpha   90.00
_cell.angle_beta   90.00
_cell.angle_gamma   90.00
#
_symmetry.space_group_name_H-M   'P 1'
#
loop_
_entity.id
_entity.type
_entity.pdbx_description
1 polymer ?
#
loop_
_entity_poly.entity_id
_entity_poly.type
_entity_poly.pdbx_seq_one_letter_code
_entity_poly.pdbx_strand_id
1 'polypeptide(L)'
;MPVIGGSGLFRFARGYVQARTHNFDPKTGDATVQYNVYIALFLSSIIGTINSHECAVVSKSISKISINIINNSSMTIWIQSTQKLKNTRAKLPPGPPGLPLIGNLHQLDATNLAFCFWKLSKQYGPIFSLRLGFRPTIVISSAKLAKEAFKTHDLQFSSRPALSGTQKLSYNFLGLTLTPHYNSWREMKKKFVTHILSANRTEQFRQSGPNTVAGNRMV
;
A
#
# COMPACT_ATOMS: atom_id res chain seq x y z
N MET A 1 8.12 8.88 -40.45
CA MET A 1 9.12 9.92 -40.78
C MET A 1 9.78 10.37 -39.49
N PRO A 2 11.10 10.23 -39.31
CA PRO A 2 11.76 10.76 -38.12
C PRO A 2 11.76 12.30 -38.24
N VAL A 3 11.05 12.96 -37.33
CA VAL A 3 11.08 14.42 -37.19
C VAL A 3 12.42 14.77 -36.55
N ILE A 4 13.43 15.03 -37.37
CA ILE A 4 14.77 15.39 -36.93
C ILE A 4 14.90 16.91 -37.02
N GLY A 5 15.13 17.56 -35.87
CA GLY A 5 15.44 19.00 -35.79
C GLY A 5 14.33 19.89 -35.26
N GLY A 6 13.66 19.51 -34.16
CA GLY A 6 12.65 20.35 -33.51
C GLY A 6 12.77 20.35 -31.99
N SER A 7 12.43 21.48 -31.36
CA SER A 7 12.24 21.53 -29.91
C SER A 7 10.91 20.89 -29.52
N GLY A 8 10.94 19.80 -28.77
CA GLY A 8 9.76 19.02 -28.37
C GLY A 8 9.51 19.05 -26.87
N LEU A 9 8.26 19.21 -26.46
CA LEU A 9 7.84 19.10 -25.07
C LEU A 9 7.15 17.74 -24.86
N PHE A 10 7.73 16.89 -24.02
CA PHE A 10 7.24 15.55 -23.73
C PHE A 10 6.63 15.50 -22.34
N ARG A 11 5.32 15.26 -22.26
CA ARG A 11 4.59 15.17 -20.99
C ARG A 11 4.61 13.74 -20.46
N PHE A 12 5.04 13.57 -19.23
CA PHE A 12 5.05 12.29 -18.51
C PHE A 12 4.07 12.33 -17.33
N ALA A 13 3.77 11.18 -16.75
CA ALA A 13 2.80 11.05 -15.65
C ALA A 13 3.11 11.92 -14.41
N ARG A 14 4.36 12.38 -14.23
CA ARG A 14 4.79 13.21 -13.09
C ARG A 14 5.63 14.45 -13.47
N GLY A 15 5.51 14.95 -14.70
CA GLY A 15 6.29 16.11 -15.13
C GLY A 15 6.33 16.29 -16.64
N TYR A 16 7.21 17.18 -17.10
CA TYR A 16 7.48 17.37 -18.52
C TYR A 16 8.97 17.49 -18.80
N VAL A 17 9.39 17.03 -19.97
CA VAL A 17 10.76 17.15 -20.46
C VAL A 17 10.75 18.00 -21.72
N GLN A 18 11.56 19.05 -21.74
CA GLN A 18 11.76 19.87 -22.92
C GLN A 18 13.08 19.45 -23.58
N ALA A 19 13.00 18.90 -24.79
CA ALA A 19 14.16 18.60 -25.62
C ALA A 19 14.43 19.76 -26.58
N ARG A 20 15.67 20.22 -26.66
CA ARG A 20 16.15 21.20 -27.65
C ARG A 20 17.37 20.65 -28.38
N THR A 21 17.24 20.42 -29.68
CA THR A 21 18.36 20.05 -30.52
C THR A 21 19.16 21.30 -30.88
N HIS A 22 20.44 21.33 -30.51
CA HIS A 22 21.33 22.46 -30.79
C HIS A 22 22.09 22.27 -32.10
N ASN A 23 22.53 21.05 -32.39
CA ASN A 23 23.24 20.75 -33.63
C ASN A 23 22.80 19.38 -34.15
N PHE A 24 22.67 19.27 -35.46
CA PHE A 24 22.39 18.01 -36.16
C PHE A 24 23.29 17.98 -37.39
N ASP A 25 24.19 17.00 -37.44
CA ASP A 25 25.03 16.77 -38.62
C ASP A 25 24.31 15.80 -39.57
N PRO A 26 23.78 16.27 -40.71
CA PRO A 26 23.05 15.43 -41.65
C PRO A 26 23.95 14.42 -42.38
N LYS A 27 25.28 14.59 -42.35
CA LYS A 27 26.22 13.67 -43.01
C LYS A 27 26.56 12.48 -42.12
N THR A 28 26.66 12.71 -40.81
CA THR A 28 27.03 11.69 -39.82
C THR A 28 25.83 11.13 -39.05
N GLY A 29 24.69 11.83 -39.09
CA GLY A 29 23.48 11.50 -38.33
C GLY A 29 23.58 11.84 -36.84
N ASP A 30 24.64 12.52 -36.41
CA ASP A 30 24.88 12.86 -35.01
C ASP A 30 24.10 14.11 -34.59
N ALA A 31 23.55 14.10 -33.39
CA ALA A 31 22.69 15.17 -32.89
C ALA A 31 23.03 15.50 -31.44
N THR A 32 23.31 16.77 -31.15
CA THR A 32 23.46 17.26 -29.78
C THR A 32 22.11 17.78 -29.29
N VAL A 33 21.49 17.07 -28.33
CA VAL A 33 20.18 17.42 -27.76
C VAL A 33 20.30 17.72 -26.28
N GLN A 34 19.84 18.91 -25.87
CA GLN A 34 19.72 19.32 -24.48
C GLN A 34 18.34 18.92 -23.95
N TYR A 35 18.29 18.25 -22.80
CA TYR A 35 17.05 17.86 -22.14
C TYR A 35 16.91 18.59 -20.80
N ASN A 36 15.87 19.40 -20.67
CA ASN A 36 15.50 20.03 -19.41
C ASN A 36 14.30 19.28 -18.81
N VAL A 37 14.49 18.66 -17.65
CA VAL A 37 13.49 17.80 -16.99
C VAL A 37 12.84 18.56 -15.83
N TYR A 38 11.51 18.74 -15.89
CA TYR A 38 10.73 19.42 -14.86
C TYR A 38 9.80 18.41 -14.17
N ILE A 39 10.09 18.09 -12.92
CA ILE A 39 9.30 17.13 -12.11
C ILE A 39 8.29 17.92 -11.27
N ALA A 40 7.01 17.57 -11.39
CA ALA A 40 5.97 18.13 -10.55
C ALA A 40 6.04 17.45 -9.16
N LEU A 41 6.84 18.03 -8.26
CA LEU A 41 6.83 17.66 -6.85
C LEU A 41 5.59 18.28 -6.19
N PHE A 42 4.63 17.43 -5.83
CA PHE A 42 3.46 17.83 -5.07
C PHE A 42 3.87 18.04 -3.60
N LEU A 43 4.67 19.07 -3.32
CA LEU A 43 4.97 19.59 -1.98
C LEU A 43 5.58 20.99 -2.17
N SER A 44 4.98 21.97 -1.47
CA SER A 44 5.35 23.38 -1.33
C SER A 44 6.71 23.82 -1.89
N SER A 45 6.66 24.67 -2.92
CA SER A 45 7.55 25.82 -3.16
C SER A 45 9.06 25.58 -3.05
N ILE A 46 9.69 24.89 -4.02
CA ILE A 46 11.05 25.21 -4.50
C ILE A 46 11.13 24.85 -5.99
N ILE A 47 11.25 25.87 -6.86
CA ILE A 47 11.57 25.70 -8.29
C ILE A 47 13.08 25.60 -8.39
N GLY A 48 13.62 24.40 -8.64
CA GLY A 48 15.03 24.17 -8.92
C GLY A 48 15.26 23.95 -10.41
N THR A 49 15.92 24.89 -11.08
CA THR A 49 16.35 24.76 -12.48
C THR A 49 17.76 24.20 -12.51
N ILE A 50 17.96 23.01 -13.07
CA ILE A 50 19.29 22.41 -13.23
C ILE A 50 19.69 22.60 -14.70
N ASN A 51 20.58 23.56 -14.97
CA ASN A 51 21.16 23.75 -16.30
C ASN A 51 22.48 22.95 -16.40
N SER A 52 22.50 21.93 -17.24
CA SER A 52 23.70 21.18 -17.57
C SER A 52 24.43 21.82 -18.75
N HIS A 53 25.52 22.55 -18.49
CA HIS A 53 26.51 22.90 -19.49
C HIS A 53 27.85 22.29 -19.05
N GLU A 54 28.34 21.28 -19.76
CA GLU A 54 29.73 20.84 -19.61
C GLU A 54 30.67 21.89 -20.22
N CYS A 55 31.48 22.52 -19.38
CA CYS A 55 32.83 22.94 -19.73
C CYS A 55 33.79 21.97 -19.04
N ALA A 56 34.36 21.04 -19.80
CA ALA A 56 35.35 20.09 -19.32
C ALA A 56 36.72 20.77 -19.22
N VAL A 57 37.04 21.39 -18.07
CA VAL A 57 38.36 21.41 -17.41
C VAL A 57 38.09 21.84 -15.96
N VAL A 58 38.72 21.21 -14.96
CA VAL A 58 38.54 21.40 -13.49
C VAL A 58 37.45 20.50 -12.85
N SER A 59 37.50 19.18 -13.04
CA SER A 59 36.60 18.25 -12.31
C SER A 59 37.20 16.88 -12.00
N LYS A 60 38.35 16.83 -11.31
CA LYS A 60 38.82 15.54 -10.73
C LYS A 60 38.96 15.53 -9.21
N SER A 61 39.14 16.66 -8.53
CA SER A 61 39.22 16.69 -7.04
C SER A 61 37.91 17.07 -6.35
N ILE A 62 37.08 17.94 -6.94
CA ILE A 62 35.87 18.44 -6.27
C ILE A 62 34.69 17.45 -6.39
N SER A 63 34.66 16.64 -7.46
CA SER A 63 33.62 15.62 -7.71
C SER A 63 33.57 14.51 -6.63
N LYS A 64 34.73 14.05 -6.15
CA LYS A 64 34.79 12.96 -5.14
C LYS A 64 34.34 13.41 -3.76
N ILE A 65 34.57 14.67 -3.40
CA ILE A 65 34.16 15.25 -2.11
C ILE A 65 32.66 15.54 -2.12
N SER A 66 32.13 16.09 -3.22
CA SER A 66 30.69 16.41 -3.34
C SER A 66 29.80 15.18 -3.38
N ILE A 67 30.18 14.10 -4.08
CA ILE A 67 29.37 12.87 -4.13
C ILE A 67 29.29 12.17 -2.76
N ASN A 68 30.38 12.20 -1.97
CA ASN A 68 30.40 11.58 -0.65
C ASN A 68 29.60 12.38 0.39
N ILE A 69 29.57 13.71 0.27
CA ILE A 69 28.74 14.57 1.11
C ILE A 69 27.27 14.44 0.75
N ILE A 70 26.89 14.38 -0.54
CA ILE A 70 25.48 14.26 -0.95
C ILE A 70 24.89 12.88 -0.58
N ASN A 71 25.67 11.81 -0.66
CA ASN A 71 25.22 10.47 -0.25
C ASN A 71 25.04 10.36 1.28
N ASN A 72 25.96 10.91 2.08
CA ASN A 72 25.83 10.92 3.53
C ASN A 72 24.77 11.92 4.04
N SER A 73 24.64 13.07 3.38
CA SER A 73 23.64 14.09 3.72
C SER A 73 22.24 13.66 3.32
N SER A 74 22.06 13.03 2.15
CA SER A 74 20.78 12.44 1.77
C SER A 74 20.43 11.31 2.73
N MET A 75 21.36 10.40 3.04
CA MET A 75 21.08 9.29 3.97
C MET A 75 20.73 9.79 5.38
N THR A 76 21.40 10.84 5.89
CA THR A 76 21.06 11.46 7.18
C THR A 76 19.76 12.26 7.14
N ILE A 77 19.42 12.93 6.03
CA ILE A 77 18.12 13.58 5.84
C ILE A 77 16.99 12.54 5.74
N TRP A 78 17.22 11.38 5.11
CA TRP A 78 16.27 10.26 5.10
C TRP A 78 16.09 9.66 6.51
N ILE A 79 17.17 9.46 7.26
CA ILE A 79 17.13 8.98 8.66
C ILE A 79 16.46 10.03 9.58
N GLN A 80 16.74 11.32 9.41
CA GLN A 80 16.11 12.38 10.21
C GLN A 80 14.66 12.65 9.81
N SER A 81 14.30 12.55 8.53
CA SER A 81 12.91 12.68 8.04
C SER A 81 12.03 11.52 8.54
N THR A 82 12.57 10.31 8.59
CA THR A 82 11.88 9.16 9.22
C THR A 82 11.77 9.30 10.74
N GLN A 83 12.68 10.03 11.40
CA GLN A 83 12.62 10.35 12.83
C GLN A 83 11.70 11.54 13.17
N LYS A 84 11.52 12.52 12.27
CA LYS A 84 10.73 13.75 12.47
C LYS A 84 9.21 13.60 12.28
N LEU A 85 8.73 12.39 11.96
CA LEU A 85 7.30 12.02 12.08
C LEU A 85 6.91 11.59 13.50
N LYS A 86 7.75 11.85 14.51
CA LYS A 86 7.40 11.74 15.92
C LYS A 86 6.81 13.05 16.40
N ASN A 87 5.56 13.34 16.04
CA ASN A 87 4.78 14.27 16.85
C ASN A 87 3.31 13.82 16.98
N THR A 88 2.91 13.69 18.25
CA THR A 88 1.52 13.61 18.77
C THR A 88 0.59 12.54 18.17
N ARG A 89 0.95 11.25 18.31
CA ARG A 89 -0.03 10.16 18.19
C ARG A 89 0.05 9.29 19.43
N ALA A 90 -1.10 8.85 19.94
CA ALA A 90 -1.22 7.90 21.04
C ALA A 90 -0.11 6.84 20.97
N LYS A 91 0.50 6.51 22.12
CA LYS A 91 1.60 5.54 22.21
C LYS A 91 1.16 4.23 21.54
N LEU A 92 1.53 4.05 20.28
CA LEU A 92 1.25 2.84 19.55
C LEU A 92 2.09 1.72 20.16
N PRO A 93 1.58 0.48 20.17
CA PRO A 93 2.37 -0.66 20.61
C PRO A 93 3.63 -0.77 19.72
N PRO A 94 4.72 -1.37 20.24
CA PRO A 94 5.97 -1.53 19.51
C PRO A 94 5.73 -2.26 18.18
N GLY A 95 6.61 -2.09 17.20
CA GLY A 95 6.44 -2.72 15.89
C GLY A 95 7.64 -2.53 14.96
N PRO A 96 7.78 -3.38 13.93
CA PRO A 96 8.86 -3.26 12.96
C PRO A 96 8.78 -1.94 12.18
N PRO A 97 9.92 -1.33 11.86
CA PRO A 97 9.97 -0.12 11.05
C PRO A 97 9.52 -0.42 9.62
N GLY A 98 8.58 0.38 9.12
CA GLY A 98 8.05 0.26 7.77
C GLY A 98 8.69 1.25 6.81
N LEU A 99 8.79 0.85 5.54
CA LEU A 99 9.24 1.72 4.47
C LEU A 99 8.18 2.80 4.16
N PRO A 100 8.59 3.97 3.63
CA PRO A 100 7.64 4.95 3.12
C PRO A 100 6.81 4.33 1.98
N LEU A 101 5.54 4.73 1.88
CA LEU A 101 4.55 4.24 0.90
C LEU A 101 4.06 2.78 1.12
N ILE A 102 4.96 1.81 1.22
CA ILE A 102 4.66 0.37 1.27
C ILE A 102 4.43 -0.12 2.71
N GLY A 103 5.06 0.53 3.70
CA GLY A 103 5.02 0.09 5.09
C GLY A 103 5.77 -1.23 5.30
N ASN A 104 5.13 -2.15 6.03
CA ASN A 104 5.65 -3.48 6.38
C ASN A 104 5.21 -4.58 5.42
N LEU A 105 4.54 -4.24 4.31
CA LEU A 105 4.04 -5.25 3.37
C LEU A 105 5.19 -6.06 2.75
N HIS A 106 6.36 -5.45 2.57
CA HIS A 106 7.58 -6.12 2.08
C HIS A 106 8.15 -7.19 3.04
N GLN A 107 7.75 -7.17 4.31
CA GLN A 107 8.21 -8.13 5.33
C GLN A 107 7.24 -9.30 5.52
N LEU A 108 6.09 -9.25 4.85
CA LEU A 108 5.02 -10.22 5.00
C LEU A 108 5.00 -11.14 3.79
N ASP A 109 5.12 -12.43 4.03
CA ASP A 109 4.84 -13.44 3.02
C ASP A 109 3.32 -13.69 2.96
N ALA A 110 2.74 -13.46 1.78
CA ALA A 110 1.32 -13.68 1.53
C ALA A 110 0.92 -15.15 1.64
N THR A 111 1.84 -16.08 1.40
CA THR A 111 1.58 -17.53 1.43
C THR A 111 1.44 -18.03 2.86
N ASN A 112 2.25 -17.49 3.79
CA ASN A 112 2.27 -17.93 5.18
C ASN A 112 2.22 -16.76 6.17
N LEU A 113 1.14 -15.98 6.06
CA LEU A 113 0.95 -14.77 6.85
C LEU A 113 0.83 -15.05 8.36
N ALA A 114 0.20 -16.17 8.72
CA ALA A 114 0.06 -16.58 10.13
C ALA A 114 1.41 -16.84 10.80
N PHE A 115 2.33 -17.54 10.11
CA PHE A 115 3.68 -17.77 10.60
C PHE A 115 4.48 -16.46 10.72
N CYS A 116 4.34 -15.55 9.75
CA CYS A 116 4.98 -14.23 9.80
C CYS A 116 4.53 -13.43 11.04
N PHE A 117 3.23 -13.37 11.31
CA PHE A 117 2.72 -12.70 12.51
C PHE A 117 3.15 -13.38 13.80
N TRP A 118 3.20 -14.71 13.83
CA TRP A 118 3.72 -15.44 14.98
C TRP A 118 5.19 -15.07 15.26
N LYS A 119 6.04 -15.06 14.23
CA LYS A 119 7.46 -14.67 14.36
C LYS A 119 7.60 -13.23 14.88
N LEU A 120 6.82 -12.30 14.33
CA LEU A 120 6.79 -10.91 14.79
C LEU A 120 6.29 -10.79 16.24
N SER A 121 5.29 -11.59 16.64
CA SER A 121 4.78 -11.59 18.01
C SER A 121 5.83 -12.04 19.04
N LYS A 122 6.75 -12.93 18.64
CA LYS A 122 7.88 -13.33 19.50
C LYS A 122 8.89 -12.22 19.70
N GLN A 123 9.05 -11.32 18.72
CA GLN A 123 10.01 -10.23 18.78
C GLN A 123 9.44 -8.96 19.43
N TYR A 124 8.20 -8.59 19.12
CA TYR A 124 7.58 -7.33 19.56
C TYR A 124 6.54 -7.51 20.67
N GLY A 125 6.16 -8.75 20.98
CA GLY A 125 5.22 -9.09 22.04
C GLY A 125 3.81 -9.42 21.56
N PRO A 126 2.88 -9.65 22.51
CA PRO A 126 1.52 -10.13 22.22
C PRO A 126 0.62 -9.10 21.51
N ILE A 127 1.01 -7.84 21.50
CA ILE A 127 0.36 -6.74 20.79
C ILE A 127 1.43 -5.88 20.14
N PHE A 128 1.33 -5.68 18.83
CA PHE A 128 2.31 -4.91 18.07
C PHE A 128 1.66 -4.16 16.91
N SER A 129 2.30 -3.08 16.46
CA SER A 129 1.81 -2.26 15.36
C SER A 129 2.52 -2.58 14.04
N LEU A 130 1.78 -2.51 12.94
CA LEU A 130 2.27 -2.66 11.58
C LEU A 130 1.68 -1.57 10.68
N ARG A 131 2.31 -1.34 9.52
CA ARG A 131 1.73 -0.53 8.45
C ARG A 131 1.51 -1.39 7.21
N LEU A 132 0.27 -1.58 6.79
CA LEU A 132 -0.09 -2.26 5.54
C LEU A 132 -0.31 -1.18 4.47
N GLY A 133 0.73 -0.89 3.68
CA GLY A 133 0.74 0.27 2.79
C GLY A 133 0.59 1.57 3.59
N PHE A 134 -0.50 2.29 3.33
CA PHE A 134 -0.83 3.53 4.03
C PHE A 134 -1.65 3.34 5.31
N ARG A 135 -2.15 2.13 5.59
CA ARG A 135 -3.05 1.88 6.72
C ARG A 135 -2.26 1.38 7.93
N PRO A 136 -2.34 2.05 9.09
CA PRO A 136 -1.84 1.48 10.34
C PRO A 136 -2.72 0.30 10.76
N THR A 137 -2.10 -0.74 11.29
CA THR A 137 -2.76 -1.99 11.69
C THR A 137 -2.18 -2.45 13.02
N ILE A 138 -3.04 -2.91 13.92
CA ILE A 138 -2.63 -3.50 15.20
C ILE A 138 -2.89 -4.99 15.11
N VAL A 139 -1.87 -5.78 15.46
CA VAL A 139 -1.97 -7.24 15.50
C VAL A 139 -2.04 -7.68 16.96
N ILE A 140 -3.01 -8.53 17.26
CA ILE A 140 -3.22 -9.13 18.59
C ILE A 140 -2.93 -10.62 18.46
N SER A 141 -1.88 -11.10 19.13
CA SER A 141 -1.42 -12.49 19.10
C SER A 141 -1.61 -13.23 20.43
N SER A 142 -2.42 -12.68 21.35
CA SER A 142 -2.76 -13.30 22.64
C SER A 142 -4.25 -13.58 22.76
N ALA A 143 -4.59 -14.79 23.22
CA ALA A 143 -5.97 -15.20 23.43
C ALA A 143 -6.69 -14.34 24.50
N LYS A 144 -5.97 -13.92 25.55
CA LYS A 144 -6.53 -13.06 26.61
C LYS A 144 -6.94 -11.70 26.04
N LEU A 145 -6.06 -11.07 25.27
CA LEU A 145 -6.31 -9.78 24.63
C LEU A 145 -7.38 -9.89 23.53
N ALA A 146 -7.38 -10.96 22.75
CA ALA A 146 -8.41 -11.19 21.75
C ALA A 146 -9.80 -11.36 22.40
N LYS A 147 -9.89 -12.09 23.52
CA LYS A 147 -11.13 -12.22 24.29
C LYS A 147 -11.62 -10.86 24.79
N GLU A 148 -10.72 -10.01 25.29
CA GLU A 148 -11.08 -8.68 25.76
C GLU A 148 -11.54 -7.75 24.62
N ALA A 149 -10.87 -7.80 23.47
CA ALA A 149 -11.25 -7.02 22.29
C ALA A 149 -12.61 -7.46 21.72
N PHE A 150 -12.86 -8.77 21.62
CA PHE A 150 -14.06 -9.30 20.97
C PHE A 150 -15.24 -9.59 21.91
N LYS A 151 -15.06 -9.58 23.23
CA LYS A 151 -16.17 -9.70 24.20
C LYS A 151 -16.46 -8.41 24.94
N THR A 152 -15.44 -7.76 25.49
CA THR A 152 -15.64 -6.57 26.35
C THR A 152 -15.80 -5.31 25.52
N HIS A 153 -15.06 -5.22 24.41
CA HIS A 153 -15.04 -4.05 23.53
C HIS A 153 -15.60 -4.37 22.13
N ASP A 154 -16.50 -5.35 22.04
CA ASP A 154 -17.01 -5.89 20.79
C ASP A 154 -17.60 -4.81 19.88
N LEU A 155 -18.36 -3.85 20.43
CA LEU A 155 -18.94 -2.76 19.66
C LEU A 155 -17.89 -1.88 18.99
N GLN A 156 -16.76 -1.61 19.66
CA GLN A 156 -15.68 -0.77 19.13
C GLN A 156 -14.89 -1.48 18.02
N PHE A 157 -14.71 -2.80 18.13
CA PHE A 157 -14.00 -3.63 17.15
C PHE A 157 -14.91 -4.32 16.12
N SER A 158 -16.22 -4.12 16.21
CA SER A 158 -17.22 -4.75 15.33
C SER A 158 -17.16 -4.22 13.90
N SER A 159 -16.71 -2.98 13.70
CA SER A 159 -16.66 -2.35 12.38
C SER A 159 -15.58 -2.97 11.49
N ARG A 160 -15.81 -2.95 10.17
CA ARG A 160 -14.88 -3.46 9.16
C ARG A 160 -14.31 -2.28 8.36
N PRO A 161 -12.99 -2.25 8.12
CA PRO A 161 -12.39 -1.17 7.35
C PRO A 161 -12.91 -1.21 5.91
N ALA A 162 -13.40 -0.06 5.42
CA ALA A 162 -13.85 0.09 4.04
C ALA A 162 -12.62 0.14 3.10
N LEU A 163 -12.20 -1.02 2.62
CA LEU A 163 -11.17 -1.15 1.58
C LEU A 163 -11.85 -1.23 0.21
N SER A 164 -11.23 -0.66 -0.83
CA SER A 164 -11.79 -0.71 -2.19
C SER A 164 -12.00 -2.14 -2.69
N GLY A 165 -11.12 -3.07 -2.34
CA GLY A 165 -11.29 -4.50 -2.64
C GLY A 165 -12.51 -5.08 -1.91
N THR A 166 -12.63 -4.82 -0.62
CA THR A 166 -13.77 -5.25 0.20
C THR A 166 -15.09 -4.68 -0.32
N GLN A 167 -15.12 -3.40 -0.72
CA GLN A 167 -16.28 -2.76 -1.35
C GLN A 167 -16.71 -3.49 -2.62
N LYS A 168 -15.76 -3.81 -3.50
CA LYS A 168 -16.04 -4.48 -4.77
C LYS A 168 -16.49 -5.93 -4.58
N LEU A 169 -15.86 -6.66 -3.66
CA LEU A 169 -16.23 -8.04 -3.31
C LEU A 169 -17.58 -8.16 -2.60
N SER A 170 -17.98 -7.14 -1.86
CA SER A 170 -19.22 -7.13 -1.06
C SER A 170 -20.38 -6.44 -1.78
N TYR A 171 -20.30 -6.24 -3.09
CA TYR A 171 -21.28 -5.51 -3.90
C TYR A 171 -21.63 -4.16 -3.25
N ASN A 172 -20.60 -3.34 -3.00
CA ASN A 172 -20.72 -2.07 -2.30
C ASN A 172 -21.25 -2.19 -0.86
N PHE A 173 -20.76 -3.17 -0.10
CA PHE A 173 -21.15 -3.43 1.30
C PHE A 173 -22.64 -3.78 1.49
N LEU A 174 -23.25 -4.40 0.47
CA LEU A 174 -24.61 -4.95 0.56
C LEU A 174 -24.64 -6.36 1.17
N GLY A 175 -23.49 -7.02 1.28
CA GLY A 175 -23.36 -8.34 1.91
C GLY A 175 -23.44 -8.33 3.44
N LEU A 176 -23.38 -9.52 4.05
CA LEU A 176 -23.41 -9.69 5.52
C LEU A 176 -22.01 -9.67 6.17
N THR A 177 -20.97 -10.10 5.45
CA THR A 177 -19.67 -10.46 6.05
C THR A 177 -18.64 -9.33 6.10
N LEU A 178 -18.67 -8.45 5.09
CA LEU A 178 -17.63 -7.46 4.82
C LEU A 178 -18.11 -6.01 5.02
N THR A 179 -19.31 -5.87 5.56
CA THR A 179 -20.05 -4.63 5.64
C THR A 179 -19.72 -3.89 6.93
N PRO A 180 -19.52 -2.55 6.89
CA PRO A 180 -19.33 -1.76 8.09
C PRO A 180 -20.50 -1.92 9.06
N HIS A 181 -20.23 -1.84 10.36
CA HIS A 181 -21.27 -2.06 11.37
C HIS A 181 -22.32 -0.94 11.32
N TYR A 182 -23.52 -1.24 10.81
CA TYR A 182 -24.67 -0.34 10.73
C TYR A 182 -25.94 -1.01 11.30
N ASN A 183 -26.97 -0.26 11.69
CA ASN A 183 -28.18 -0.81 12.34
C ASN A 183 -28.89 -1.90 11.53
N SER A 184 -29.05 -1.71 10.22
CA SER A 184 -29.60 -2.71 9.30
C SER A 184 -28.75 -3.99 9.16
N TRP A 185 -27.47 -4.03 9.56
CA TRP A 185 -26.66 -5.26 9.53
C TRP A 185 -27.17 -6.27 10.55
N ARG A 186 -27.63 -5.77 11.71
CA ARG A 186 -28.25 -6.59 12.76
C ARG A 186 -29.52 -7.26 12.26
N GLU A 187 -30.36 -6.53 11.53
CA GLU A 187 -31.59 -7.05 10.93
C GLU A 187 -31.31 -8.08 9.83
N MET A 188 -30.32 -7.81 8.96
CA MET A 188 -29.88 -8.77 7.95
C MET A 188 -29.33 -10.06 8.59
N LYS A 189 -28.50 -9.93 9.63
CA LYS A 189 -27.97 -11.06 10.40
C LYS A 189 -29.09 -11.87 11.04
N LYS A 190 -30.09 -11.22 11.65
CA LYS A 190 -31.25 -11.87 12.25
C LYS A 190 -32.00 -12.70 11.22
N LYS A 191 -32.34 -12.11 10.07
CA LYS A 191 -33.00 -12.83 8.96
C LYS A 191 -32.17 -14.02 8.48
N PHE A 192 -30.86 -13.83 8.29
CA PHE A 192 -29.96 -14.88 7.84
C PHE A 192 -29.90 -16.06 8.84
N VAL A 193 -29.73 -15.77 10.13
CA VAL A 193 -29.67 -16.82 11.16
C VAL A 193 -31.01 -17.54 11.30
N THR A 194 -32.13 -16.82 11.32
CA THR A 194 -33.46 -17.41 11.51
C THR A 194 -33.94 -18.23 10.30
N HIS A 195 -33.62 -17.82 9.08
CA HIS A 195 -34.16 -18.47 7.87
C HIS A 195 -33.17 -19.38 7.15
N ILE A 196 -31.87 -19.06 7.17
CA ILE A 196 -30.85 -19.83 6.43
C ILE A 196 -30.13 -20.82 7.36
N LEU A 197 -29.70 -20.36 8.54
CA LEU A 197 -28.94 -21.15 9.50
C LEU A 197 -29.79 -21.70 10.66
N SER A 198 -31.10 -21.88 10.46
CA SER A 198 -31.96 -22.48 11.49
C SER A 198 -31.71 -23.98 11.60
N ALA A 199 -31.91 -24.53 12.81
CA ALA A 199 -31.72 -25.95 13.10
C ALA A 199 -32.44 -26.86 12.08
N ASN A 200 -33.70 -26.54 11.78
CA ASN A 200 -34.51 -27.29 10.80
C ASN A 200 -33.86 -27.30 9.41
N ARG A 201 -33.28 -26.17 8.95
CA ARG A 201 -32.62 -26.10 7.63
C ARG A 201 -31.31 -26.85 7.64
N THR A 202 -30.54 -26.76 8.72
CA THR A 202 -29.29 -27.53 8.85
C THR A 202 -29.54 -29.03 8.86
N GLU A 203 -30.63 -29.49 9.46
CA GLU A 203 -31.03 -30.91 9.43
C GLU A 203 -31.45 -31.37 8.05
N GLN A 204 -32.20 -30.55 7.30
CA GLN A 204 -32.56 -30.84 5.91
C GLN A 204 -31.31 -30.97 5.02
N PHE A 205 -30.35 -30.05 5.13
CA PHE A 205 -29.09 -30.13 4.39
C PHE A 205 -28.24 -31.34 4.78
N ARG A 206 -28.28 -31.76 6.06
CA ARG A 206 -27.61 -32.97 6.53
C ARG A 206 -28.23 -34.24 5.94
N GLN A 207 -29.54 -34.26 5.79
CA GLN A 207 -30.28 -35.39 5.22
C GLN A 207 -30.11 -35.51 3.70
N SER A 208 -29.91 -34.39 2.99
CA SER A 208 -29.68 -34.35 1.54
C SER A 208 -28.24 -34.71 1.11
N GLY A 209 -27.56 -35.58 1.86
CA GLY A 209 -26.22 -36.08 1.50
C GLY A 209 -26.19 -36.77 0.13
N PRO A 210 -25.00 -37.11 -0.42
CA PRO A 210 -24.79 -37.47 -1.83
C PRO A 210 -25.62 -38.64 -2.39
N ASN A 211 -26.38 -39.35 -1.54
CA ASN A 211 -27.23 -40.48 -1.92
C ASN A 211 -28.62 -40.07 -2.42
N THR A 212 -29.01 -38.79 -2.31
CA THR A 212 -30.37 -38.34 -2.71
C THR A 212 -30.48 -37.98 -4.21
N VAL A 213 -29.36 -37.83 -4.93
CA VAL A 213 -29.38 -37.45 -6.36
C VAL A 213 -29.66 -38.62 -7.32
N ALA A 214 -29.67 -39.86 -6.82
CA ALA A 214 -29.95 -41.05 -7.62
C ALA A 214 -31.46 -41.39 -7.75
N GLY A 215 -32.33 -40.73 -6.98
CA GLY A 215 -33.75 -41.10 -6.86
C GLY A 215 -34.73 -40.44 -7.83
N ASN A 216 -34.34 -39.37 -8.53
CA ASN A 216 -35.25 -38.65 -9.45
C ASN A 216 -34.86 -38.84 -10.92
N ARG A 217 -34.78 -40.10 -11.36
CA ARG A 217 -34.94 -40.46 -12.77
C ARG A 217 -36.27 -41.21 -12.92
N MET A 218 -37.38 -40.46 -12.87
CA MET A 218 -38.68 -40.91 -13.40
C MET A 218 -38.55 -40.84 -14.94
N VAL A 219 -38.74 -41.94 -15.68
CA VAL A 219 -40.04 -42.52 -16.11
C VAL A 219 -40.93 -41.45 -16.72
#